data_AF-E3S1E6-F1
#
_entry.id   AF-E3S1E6-F1
#
_cell.length_a   1.000
_cell.length_b   1.000
_cell.length_c   1.000
_cell.angle_alpha   90.00
_cell.angle_beta   90.00
_cell.angle_gamma   90.00
#
_symmetry.space_group_name_H-M   'P 1'
#
loop_
_entity.id
_entity.type
_entity.pdbx_description
1 polymer ?
#
loop_
_entity_poly.entity_id
_entity_poly.type
_entity_poly.pdbx_seq_one_letter_code
_entity_poly.pdbx_strand_id
1 'polypeptide(L)'
;MRLTNLLPAIFAASASATTFVGFVDNACQRADGRMIDLSAKELQDIIVKGFPSGTVDTEAHRAWTTPDDRRRCPRNADDTSRWVDIPQWRAGDPSGKPAPGGAVAVTYYKGTDTYSVCSYLPAAQGNGYPGSCNVRRPTPPATPPHE
;
A
#
# COMPACT_ATOMS: atom_id res chain seq x y z
N MET A 1 -35.00 -50.41 -4.52
CA MET A 1 -33.71 -50.19 -5.22
C MET A 1 -33.30 -48.74 -5.05
N ARG A 2 -31.98 -48.52 -4.98
CA ARG A 2 -31.27 -47.39 -4.35
C ARG A 2 -31.58 -46.01 -4.95
N LEU A 3 -31.68 -45.01 -4.06
CA LEU A 3 -31.58 -43.58 -4.35
C LEU A 3 -30.19 -43.25 -4.91
N THR A 4 -30.14 -42.59 -6.06
CA THR A 4 -28.92 -41.93 -6.57
C THR A 4 -29.02 -40.44 -6.23
N ASN A 5 -28.66 -40.08 -5.00
CA ASN A 5 -28.44 -38.68 -4.65
C ASN A 5 -27.09 -38.24 -5.20
N LEU A 6 -27.10 -37.55 -6.34
CA LEU A 6 -25.97 -36.74 -6.79
C LEU A 6 -25.91 -35.50 -5.89
N LEU A 7 -25.08 -35.58 -4.83
CA LEU A 7 -24.66 -34.40 -4.08
C LEU A 7 -23.67 -33.63 -4.97
N PRO A 8 -23.98 -32.39 -5.43
CA PRO A 8 -22.93 -31.53 -5.92
C PRO A 8 -22.04 -31.19 -4.72
N ALA A 9 -20.79 -31.66 -4.77
CA ALA A 9 -19.75 -31.18 -3.88
C ALA A 9 -19.57 -29.68 -4.16
N ILE A 10 -20.22 -28.85 -3.35
CA ILE A 10 -19.97 -27.42 -3.32
C ILE A 10 -18.59 -27.28 -2.69
N PHE A 11 -17.55 -27.25 -3.51
CA PHE A 11 -16.28 -26.66 -3.11
C PHE A 11 -16.55 -25.17 -2.93
N ALA A 12 -17.04 -24.79 -1.75
CA ALA A 12 -16.94 -23.44 -1.26
C ALA A 12 -15.44 -23.16 -1.13
N ALA A 13 -14.83 -22.68 -2.21
CA ALA A 13 -13.53 -22.05 -2.15
C ALA A 13 -13.68 -20.97 -1.08
N SER A 14 -13.10 -21.21 0.09
CA SER A 14 -12.98 -20.20 1.12
C SER A 14 -12.06 -19.17 0.50
N ALA A 15 -12.64 -18.18 -0.19
CA ALA A 15 -11.92 -16.99 -0.59
C ALA A 15 -11.45 -16.38 0.72
N SER A 16 -10.20 -16.70 1.07
CA SER A 16 -9.56 -16.12 2.24
C SER A 16 -9.62 -14.62 2.00
N ALA A 17 -10.21 -13.88 2.93
CA ALA A 17 -10.31 -12.43 2.77
C ALA A 17 -8.89 -11.88 2.56
N THR A 18 -8.73 -11.04 1.55
CA THR A 18 -7.46 -10.36 1.28
C THR A 18 -6.96 -9.72 2.56
N THR A 19 -5.74 -10.08 2.95
CA THR A 19 -5.14 -9.60 4.20
C THR A 19 -4.24 -8.40 3.92
N PHE A 20 -4.27 -7.41 4.80
CA PHE A 20 -3.50 -6.18 4.69
C PHE A 20 -2.60 -6.01 5.90
N VAL A 21 -1.28 -5.93 5.68
CA VAL A 21 -0.27 -5.80 6.73
C VAL A 21 0.48 -4.47 6.56
N GLY A 22 0.65 -3.75 7.68
CA GLY A 22 1.43 -2.50 7.69
C GLY A 22 0.72 -1.27 7.15
N PHE A 23 -0.59 -1.37 6.86
CA PHE A 23 -1.41 -0.24 6.46
C PHE A 23 -1.82 0.59 7.68
N VAL A 24 -1.46 1.86 7.67
CA VAL A 24 -1.76 2.83 8.72
C VAL A 24 -2.21 4.14 8.10
N ASP A 25 -2.89 4.98 8.87
CA ASP A 25 -3.22 6.33 8.44
C ASP A 25 -1.94 7.11 8.11
N ASN A 26 -1.96 7.81 6.99
CA ASN A 26 -0.79 8.43 6.41
C ASN A 26 -1.13 9.83 5.90
N ALA A 27 -0.12 10.68 5.81
CA ALA A 27 -0.23 11.96 5.12
C ALA A 27 0.67 11.93 3.88
N CYS A 28 0.10 12.02 2.69
CA CYS A 28 0.86 12.03 1.43
C CYS A 28 0.93 13.44 0.83
N GLN A 29 2.07 13.78 0.25
CA GLN A 29 2.38 15.11 -0.25
C GLN A 29 1.91 15.27 -1.69
N ARG A 30 0.99 16.20 -1.91
CA ARG A 30 0.54 16.61 -3.24
C ARG A 30 1.65 17.32 -4.02
N ALA A 31 1.44 17.44 -5.33
CA ALA A 31 2.36 18.16 -6.21
C ALA A 31 2.52 19.66 -5.85
N ASP A 32 1.50 20.26 -5.21
CA ASP A 32 1.55 21.63 -4.68
C ASP A 32 2.25 21.73 -3.30
N GLY A 33 2.83 20.63 -2.82
CA GLY A 33 3.50 20.53 -1.53
C GLY A 33 2.57 20.36 -0.32
N ARG A 34 1.24 20.42 -0.50
CA ARG A 34 0.29 20.24 0.60
C ARG A 34 0.13 18.77 0.97
N MET A 35 -0.04 18.48 2.24
CA MET A 35 -0.32 17.12 2.72
C MET A 35 -1.81 16.79 2.56
N ILE A 36 -2.12 15.59 2.09
CA ILE A 36 -3.44 14.95 2.14
C ILE A 36 -3.42 13.80 3.11
N ASP A 37 -4.44 13.74 3.95
CA ASP A 37 -4.62 12.61 4.86
C ASP A 37 -5.30 11.47 4.10
N LEU A 38 -4.74 10.28 4.27
CA LEU A 38 -5.27 9.03 3.74
C LEU A 38 -5.44 8.07 4.91
N SER A 39 -6.64 7.56 5.08
CA SER A 39 -6.88 6.47 6.01
C SER A 39 -6.22 5.18 5.55
N ALA A 40 -5.95 4.27 6.48
CA ALA A 40 -5.47 2.94 6.18
C ALA A 40 -6.38 2.22 5.16
N LYS A 41 -7.71 2.41 5.25
CA LYS A 41 -8.67 1.81 4.33
C LYS A 41 -8.55 2.38 2.92
N GLU A 42 -8.44 3.70 2.77
CA GLU A 42 -8.25 4.32 1.46
C GLU A 42 -6.94 3.86 0.81
N LEU A 43 -5.87 3.70 1.60
CA LEU A 43 -4.61 3.13 1.13
C LEU A 43 -4.78 1.69 0.65
N GLN A 44 -5.50 0.84 1.38
CA GLN A 44 -5.78 -0.54 0.95
C GLN A 44 -6.53 -0.55 -0.40
N ASP A 45 -7.57 0.27 -0.54
CA ASP A 45 -8.36 0.39 -1.77
C ASP A 45 -7.49 0.85 -2.96
N ILE A 46 -6.57 1.82 -2.73
CA ILE A 46 -5.58 2.26 -3.74
C ILE A 46 -4.64 1.13 -4.13
N ILE A 47 -4.10 0.40 -3.15
CA ILE A 47 -3.13 -0.67 -3.41
C ILE A 47 -3.77 -1.78 -4.22
N VAL A 48 -4.95 -2.27 -3.84
CA VAL A 48 -5.64 -3.35 -4.59
C VAL A 48 -5.85 -2.94 -6.05
N LYS A 49 -6.24 -1.68 -6.29
CA LYS A 49 -6.50 -1.17 -7.64
C LYS A 49 -5.20 -0.93 -8.44
N GLY A 50 -4.17 -0.40 -7.80
CA GLY A 50 -2.93 0.04 -8.46
C GLY A 50 -1.85 -1.03 -8.56
N PHE A 51 -1.87 -2.05 -7.72
CA PHE A 51 -0.85 -3.11 -7.69
C PHE A 51 -0.65 -3.83 -9.02
N PRO A 52 -1.70 -4.24 -9.77
CA PRO A 52 -1.53 -4.93 -11.05
C PRO A 52 -0.76 -4.11 -12.10
N SER A 53 -0.87 -2.78 -12.05
CA SER A 53 -0.18 -1.84 -12.93
C SER A 53 1.07 -1.21 -12.32
N GLY A 54 1.37 -1.47 -11.06
CA GLY A 54 2.52 -0.91 -10.35
C GLY A 54 3.85 -1.36 -10.94
N THR A 55 4.87 -0.51 -10.82
CA THR A 55 6.22 -0.79 -11.32
C THR A 55 6.84 -1.92 -10.50
N VAL A 56 7.24 -2.99 -11.16
CA VAL A 56 7.85 -4.17 -10.51
C VAL A 56 9.31 -3.89 -10.20
N ASP A 57 9.71 -4.22 -8.97
CA ASP A 57 11.09 -4.27 -8.53
C ASP A 57 11.48 -5.72 -8.24
N THR A 58 12.54 -6.19 -8.88
CA THR A 58 13.07 -7.56 -8.76
C THR A 58 14.22 -7.60 -7.75
N GLU A 59 14.45 -8.76 -7.13
CA GLU A 59 15.41 -8.87 -6.02
C GLU A 59 15.05 -7.95 -4.85
N ALA A 60 13.74 -7.79 -4.58
CA ALA A 60 13.22 -6.83 -3.60
C ALA A 60 13.79 -7.04 -2.18
N HIS A 61 14.20 -8.27 -1.84
CA HIS A 61 14.90 -8.54 -0.58
C HIS A 61 16.17 -7.69 -0.37
N ARG A 62 16.80 -7.21 -1.45
CA ARG A 62 17.99 -6.34 -1.39
C ARG A 62 17.67 -4.93 -0.91
N ALA A 63 16.46 -4.44 -1.15
CA ALA A 63 16.02 -3.12 -0.68
C ALA A 63 15.76 -3.14 0.84
N TRP A 64 15.32 -4.29 1.38
CA TRP A 64 14.97 -4.47 2.79
C TRP A 64 16.20 -4.95 3.59
N THR A 65 17.16 -4.05 3.79
CA THR A 65 18.46 -4.41 4.38
C THR A 65 18.46 -4.51 5.90
N THR A 66 17.55 -3.81 6.59
CA THR A 66 17.49 -3.85 8.07
C THR A 66 16.68 -5.06 8.57
N PRO A 67 16.95 -5.56 9.79
CA PRO A 67 16.13 -6.60 10.40
C PRO A 67 14.64 -6.25 10.49
N ASP A 68 14.31 -4.98 10.73
CA ASP A 68 12.93 -4.50 10.80
C ASP A 68 12.24 -4.53 9.43
N ASP A 69 12.94 -4.12 8.37
CA ASP A 69 12.39 -4.16 7.01
C ASP A 69 12.16 -5.61 6.56
N ARG A 70 13.09 -6.52 6.87
CA ARG A 70 12.95 -7.95 6.55
C ARG A 70 11.83 -8.61 7.33
N ARG A 71 11.57 -8.18 8.57
CA ARG A 71 10.42 -8.64 9.36
C ARG A 71 9.11 -8.12 8.79
N ARG A 72 9.06 -6.85 8.38
CA ARG A 72 7.86 -6.21 7.81
C ARG A 72 7.54 -6.73 6.41
N CYS A 73 8.58 -6.98 5.62
CA CYS A 73 8.49 -7.48 4.26
C CYS A 73 9.47 -8.62 4.01
N PRO A 74 9.13 -9.83 4.48
CA PRO A 74 9.86 -11.03 4.11
C PRO A 74 9.75 -11.25 2.59
N ARG A 75 10.74 -11.94 2.02
CA ARG A 75 10.77 -12.30 0.61
C ARG A 75 9.54 -13.13 0.22
N ASN A 76 8.84 -12.75 -0.85
CA ASN A 76 7.80 -13.58 -1.47
C ASN A 76 8.42 -14.59 -2.47
N ALA A 77 7.61 -15.53 -2.98
CA ALA A 77 8.09 -16.59 -3.87
C ALA A 77 8.80 -16.06 -5.13
N ASP A 78 8.31 -14.93 -5.66
CA ASP A 78 8.84 -14.31 -6.88
C ASP A 78 10.00 -13.35 -6.60
N ASP A 79 10.33 -13.07 -5.32
CA ASP A 79 11.32 -12.07 -4.90
C ASP A 79 11.10 -10.67 -5.49
N THR A 80 9.84 -10.24 -5.47
CA THR A 80 9.41 -8.97 -6.06
C THR A 80 8.66 -8.10 -5.07
N SER A 81 8.75 -6.79 -5.30
CA SER A 81 7.82 -5.80 -4.76
C SER A 81 7.30 -4.95 -5.90
N ARG A 82 6.26 -4.16 -5.64
CA ARG A 82 5.74 -3.19 -6.61
C ARG A 82 5.62 -1.83 -5.99
N TRP A 83 6.07 -0.83 -6.72
CA TRP A 83 5.76 0.57 -6.42
C TRP A 83 4.38 0.91 -6.96
N VAL A 84 3.47 1.25 -6.05
CA VAL A 84 2.11 1.68 -6.38
C VAL A 84 2.00 3.17 -6.13
N ASP A 85 1.65 3.92 -7.18
CA ASP A 85 1.46 5.36 -7.09
C ASP A 85 0.17 5.69 -6.33
N ILE A 86 0.29 6.65 -5.42
CA ILE A 86 -0.83 7.26 -4.72
C ILE A 86 -1.40 8.39 -5.60
N PRO A 87 -2.70 8.33 -5.97
CA PRO A 87 -3.32 9.35 -6.82
C PRO A 87 -3.30 10.74 -6.17
N GLN A 88 -3.46 11.80 -6.97
CA GLN A 88 -3.70 13.16 -6.44
C GLN A 88 -5.19 13.32 -6.19
N TRP A 89 -5.59 13.52 -4.93
CA TRP A 89 -6.99 13.36 -4.53
C TRP A 89 -7.85 14.63 -4.42
N ARG A 90 -7.45 15.88 -4.79
CA ARG A 90 -8.44 16.92 -5.22
C ARG A 90 -7.95 18.32 -5.68
N ALA A 91 -8.95 19.00 -6.27
CA ALA A 91 -9.05 20.04 -7.31
C ALA A 91 -8.18 21.31 -7.25
N GLY A 92 -7.87 21.80 -8.46
CA GLY A 92 -7.15 23.05 -8.72
C GLY A 92 -5.89 22.89 -9.56
N ASP A 93 -5.50 21.66 -9.94
CA ASP A 93 -4.38 21.43 -10.85
C ASP A 93 -4.70 22.00 -12.24
N PRO A 94 -4.01 23.07 -12.70
CA PRO A 94 -4.25 23.69 -13.99
C PRO A 94 -3.95 22.75 -15.18
N SER A 95 -3.20 21.67 -14.94
CA SER A 95 -2.78 20.73 -15.97
C SER A 95 -3.84 19.66 -16.28
N GLY A 96 -4.79 19.41 -15.37
CA GLY A 96 -5.79 18.35 -15.49
C GLY A 96 -5.21 16.92 -15.56
N LYS A 97 -3.91 16.75 -15.31
CA LYS A 97 -3.23 15.45 -15.44
C LYS A 97 -3.00 14.84 -14.05
N PRO A 98 -3.28 13.55 -13.85
CA PRO A 98 -2.89 12.87 -12.62
C PRO A 98 -1.36 12.82 -12.52
N ALA A 99 -0.78 13.66 -11.66
CA ALA A 99 0.62 13.52 -11.24
C ALA A 99 0.71 12.55 -10.04
N PRO A 100 1.82 11.85 -9.79
CA PRO A 100 1.94 10.99 -8.62
C PRO A 100 2.15 11.80 -7.32
N GLY A 101 1.30 11.60 -6.29
CA GLY A 101 1.37 12.26 -4.97
C GLY A 101 2.16 11.49 -3.91
N GLY A 102 2.68 10.34 -4.29
CA GLY A 102 3.52 9.49 -3.47
C GLY A 102 3.56 8.09 -4.07
N ALA A 103 4.44 7.24 -3.55
CA ALA A 103 4.45 5.84 -3.93
C ALA A 103 4.68 4.96 -2.70
N VAL A 104 4.11 3.76 -2.74
CA VAL A 104 4.26 2.75 -1.68
C VAL A 104 4.80 1.48 -2.30
N ALA A 105 5.86 0.93 -1.71
CA ALA A 105 6.35 -0.40 -2.05
C ALA A 105 5.49 -1.44 -1.34
N VAL A 106 4.91 -2.33 -2.12
CA VAL A 106 4.05 -3.39 -1.63
C VAL A 106 4.56 -4.73 -2.12
N THR A 107 4.63 -5.71 -1.23
CA THR A 107 4.84 -7.10 -1.59
C THR A 107 3.53 -7.86 -1.46
N TYR A 108 3.20 -8.65 -2.49
CA TYR A 108 2.04 -9.53 -2.50
C TYR A 108 2.46 -10.99 -2.29
N TYR A 109 1.79 -11.65 -1.36
CA TYR A 109 1.99 -13.06 -1.02
C TYR A 109 0.81 -13.88 -1.51
N LYS A 110 0.94 -14.44 -2.72
CA LYS A 110 -0.10 -15.23 -3.40
C LYS A 110 -0.67 -16.36 -2.54
N GLY A 111 0.17 -17.04 -1.76
CA GLY A 111 -0.23 -18.19 -0.94
C GLY A 111 -1.19 -17.85 0.21
N THR A 112 -1.22 -16.59 0.66
CA THR A 112 -2.05 -16.12 1.78
C THR A 112 -2.96 -14.96 1.39
N ASP A 113 -3.04 -14.64 0.10
CA ASP A 113 -3.70 -13.44 -0.43
C ASP A 113 -3.42 -12.17 0.39
N THR A 114 -2.14 -11.88 0.63
CA THR A 114 -1.73 -10.80 1.54
C THR A 114 -0.97 -9.70 0.81
N TYR A 115 -1.37 -8.45 1.03
CA TYR A 115 -0.58 -7.26 0.69
C TYR A 115 0.15 -6.77 1.93
N SER A 116 1.47 -6.62 1.87
CA SER A 116 2.26 -5.99 2.94
C SER A 116 2.91 -4.71 2.45
N VAL A 117 2.76 -3.62 3.20
CA VAL A 117 3.48 -2.38 2.94
C VAL A 117 4.91 -2.50 3.46
N CYS A 118 5.87 -2.38 2.54
CA CYS A 118 7.29 -2.53 2.81
C CYS A 118 7.96 -1.20 3.07
N SER A 119 7.62 -0.21 2.25
CA SER A 119 8.17 1.13 2.37
C SER A 119 7.17 2.14 1.84
N TYR A 120 7.18 3.30 2.45
CA TYR A 120 6.56 4.50 1.91
C TYR A 120 7.69 5.31 1.28
N LEU A 121 7.62 5.64 0.00
CA LEU A 121 8.56 6.61 -0.57
C LEU A 121 8.17 8.01 -0.10
N PRO A 122 9.08 8.74 0.55
CA PRO A 122 8.92 10.14 0.86
C PRO A 122 9.60 11.04 -0.24
N ALA A 123 8.93 11.48 -1.32
CA ALA A 123 8.99 12.88 -1.88
C ALA A 123 8.91 13.01 -3.41
N ALA A 124 8.04 13.92 -3.89
CA ALA A 124 7.99 14.38 -5.27
C ALA A 124 9.07 15.42 -5.41
N GLN A 125 10.10 15.06 -6.15
CA GLN A 125 11.15 15.99 -6.46
C GLN A 125 10.62 17.00 -7.49
N GLY A 126 11.10 18.25 -7.45
CA GLY A 126 10.67 19.35 -8.33
C GLY A 126 10.91 19.12 -9.84
N ASN A 127 11.34 17.92 -10.23
CA ASN A 127 11.61 17.43 -11.58
C ASN A 127 10.52 16.46 -12.12
N GLY A 128 9.42 16.23 -11.39
CA GLY A 128 8.27 15.44 -11.87
C GLY A 128 8.19 13.98 -11.41
N TYR A 129 8.99 13.57 -10.43
CA TYR A 129 8.93 12.24 -9.82
C TYR A 129 7.95 12.18 -8.62
N PRO A 130 7.43 11.00 -8.21
CA PRO A 130 6.40 10.82 -7.15
C PRO A 130 6.71 11.32 -5.75
N GLY A 131 5.68 11.89 -5.09
CA GLY A 131 5.52 12.50 -3.74
C GLY A 131 6.04 11.79 -2.48
N SER A 132 5.93 12.44 -1.30
CA SER A 132 6.20 11.78 -0.01
C SER A 132 4.97 11.27 0.68
N CYS A 133 4.99 10.08 1.26
CA CYS A 133 4.03 9.70 2.31
C CYS A 133 4.73 9.65 3.68
N ASN A 134 4.26 10.48 4.62
CA ASN A 134 4.69 10.48 6.01
C ASN A 134 3.68 9.71 6.86
N VAL A 135 4.11 8.56 7.38
CA VAL A 135 3.32 7.81 8.37
C VAL A 135 2.98 8.76 9.51
N ARG A 136 1.70 9.08 9.69
CA ARG A 136 1.27 9.83 10.87
C ARG A 136 1.44 8.89 12.05
N ARG A 137 2.49 9.10 12.85
CA ARG A 137 2.40 8.69 14.25
C ARG A 137 1.36 9.61 14.89
N PRO A 138 0.42 9.10 15.71
CA PRO A 138 -0.50 9.97 16.44
C PRO A 138 0.35 11.00 17.18
N THR A 139 0.06 12.28 16.96
CA THR A 139 0.65 13.36 17.75
C THR A 139 0.32 13.05 19.21
N PRO A 140 1.29 12.89 20.12
CA PRO A 140 0.96 12.82 21.53
C PRO A 140 0.13 14.06 21.87
N PRO A 141 -0.93 13.93 22.70
CA PRO A 141 -1.73 15.07 23.08
C PRO A 141 -0.79 16.17 23.58
N ALA A 142 -0.99 17.40 23.08
CA ALA A 142 -0.18 18.54 23.46
C ALA A 142 -0.12 18.59 24.99
N THR A 143 1.06 18.38 25.56
CA THR A 143 1.26 18.60 26.99
C THR A 143 0.91 20.06 27.23
N PRO A 144 -0.11 20.37 28.05
CA PRO A 144 -0.44 21.75 28.34
C PRO A 144 0.79 22.43 28.94
N PRO A 145 1.03 23.72 28.64
CA PRO A 145 2.14 24.44 29.24
C PRO A 145 2.00 24.36 30.76
N HIS A 146 3.07 23.89 31.41
CA HIS A 146 3.19 23.95 32.86
C HIS A 146 3.06 25.41 33.30
N GLU A 147 2.22 25.61 34.33
CA GLU A 147 1.96 26.89 35.00
C GLU A 147 3.24 27.58 35.50
#